data_AF-A0A7X6V9Y9-F1
#
_entry.id   AF-A0A7X6V9Y9-F1
#
_cell.length_a   1.000
_cell.length_b   1.000
_cell.length_c   1.000
_cell.angle_alpha   90.00
_cell.angle_beta   90.00
_cell.angle_gamma   90.00
#
_symmetry.space_group_name_H-M   'P 1'
#
loop_
_entity.id
_entity.type
_entity.pdbx_description
1 polymer ?
#
loop_
_entity_poly.entity_id
_entity_poly.type
_entity_poly.pdbx_seq_one_letter_code
_entity_poly.pdbx_strand_id
1 'polypeptide(L)'
;LMDRVDIVFTQEINDYRNIENLQIKLLDMRLIEKILKRNKLLLNAARQVECLDCDEKCLYNGIIDKIIIFDDIVVDRDILLTIYKYISRKGTIIITAADLFIHAGVLKKGTKININAYKFLLALLIFDELGLMEVVLDDKGSYKISPPAEVLKVNLEDSEILDWVNNMVHNLK
;
A
#
# COMPACT_ATOMS: atom_id res chain seq x y z
N LEU A 1 16.90 0.19 0.59
CA LEU A 1 16.96 1.56 1.12
C LEU A 1 16.45 1.53 2.56
N MET A 2 17.15 2.16 3.51
CA MET A 2 16.64 2.39 4.86
C MET A 2 15.48 3.39 4.82
N ASP A 3 14.39 3.09 5.53
CA ASP A 3 13.30 4.04 5.75
C ASP A 3 13.84 5.19 6.60
N ARG A 4 13.79 6.42 6.07
CA ARG A 4 14.29 7.63 6.76
C ARG A 4 13.11 8.46 7.23
N VAL A 5 13.23 9.02 8.42
CA VAL A 5 12.21 9.85 9.06
C VAL A 5 12.80 11.20 9.47
N ASP A 6 11.99 12.25 9.32
CA ASP A 6 12.24 13.55 9.94
C ASP A 6 11.66 13.50 11.35
N ILE A 7 12.43 13.97 12.33
CA ILE A 7 12.00 14.08 13.72
C ILE A 7 12.03 15.55 14.17
N VAL A 8 10.97 15.98 14.87
CA VAL A 8 10.94 17.23 15.62
C VAL A 8 11.05 16.85 17.08
N PHE A 9 12.02 17.42 17.79
CA PHE A 9 12.25 17.08 19.19
C PHE A 9 12.72 18.29 20.00
N THR A 10 12.52 18.22 21.31
CA THR A 10 13.21 19.08 22.28
C THR A 10 14.31 18.27 22.97
N GLN A 11 15.41 18.94 23.30
CA GLN A 11 16.48 18.40 24.11
C GLN A 11 16.36 19.01 25.50
N GLU A 12 16.28 18.16 26.52
CA GLU A 12 16.03 18.58 27.89
C GLU A 12 17.04 17.91 28.82
N ILE A 13 17.38 18.57 29.92
CA ILE A 13 18.13 17.95 31.03
C ILE A 13 17.10 17.53 32.07
N ASN A 14 17.09 16.24 32.40
CA ASN A 14 16.25 15.68 33.45
C ASN A 14 17.11 15.39 34.67
N ASP A 15 16.84 16.09 35.76
CA ASP A 15 17.45 15.78 37.06
C ASP A 15 16.51 14.85 37.84
N TYR A 16 16.99 13.63 38.06
CA TYR A 16 16.33 12.69 38.94
C TYR A 16 17.33 12.13 39.95
N ARG A 17 17.07 12.43 41.24
CA ARG A 17 17.93 12.05 42.38
C ARG A 17 19.36 12.62 42.29
N ASN A 18 19.50 13.89 41.89
CA ASN A 18 20.77 14.58 41.68
C ASN A 18 21.64 13.91 40.60
N ILE A 19 21.00 13.23 39.64
CA ILE A 19 21.66 12.67 38.45
C ILE A 19 21.02 13.36 37.25
N GLU A 20 21.80 14.23 36.62
CA GLU A 20 21.41 14.91 35.40
C GLU A 20 21.56 13.96 34.21
N ASN A 21 20.46 13.76 33.49
CA ASN A 21 20.41 12.96 32.27
C ASN A 21 20.00 13.85 31.11
N LEU A 22 20.77 13.81 30.03
CA LEU A 22 20.35 14.41 28.77
C LEU A 22 19.26 13.54 28.14
N GLN A 23 18.08 14.10 27.91
CA GLN A 23 16.96 13.40 27.29
C GLN A 23 16.48 14.10 26.01
N ILE A 24 15.94 13.31 25.08
CA ILE A 24 15.26 13.79 23.88
C ILE A 24 13.77 13.52 24.06
N LYS A 25 12.96 14.57 23.94
CA LYS A 25 11.50 14.46 23.89
C LYS A 25 11.06 14.60 22.44
N LEU A 26 10.60 13.49 21.87
CA LEU A 26 10.07 13.48 20.50
C LEU A 26 8.71 14.19 20.47
N LEU A 27 8.60 15.23 19.64
CA LEU A 27 7.36 15.97 19.42
C LEU A 27 6.62 15.47 18.17
N ASP A 28 7.37 15.12 17.12
CA ASP A 28 6.82 14.58 15.88
C ASP A 28 7.84 13.65 15.19
N MET A 29 7.34 12.68 14.45
CA MET A 29 8.11 11.80 13.58
C MET A 29 7.32 11.50 12.32
N ARG A 30 7.91 11.78 11.15
CA ARG A 30 7.27 11.58 9.86
C ARG A 30 8.25 11.02 8.84
N LEU A 31 7.75 10.31 7.83
CA LEU A 31 8.57 9.98 6.67
C LEU A 31 9.04 11.26 5.98
N ILE A 32 10.24 11.21 5.37
CA ILE A 32 10.74 12.31 4.54
C ILE A 32 9.66 12.69 3.52
N GLU A 33 9.48 14.00 3.33
CA GLU A 33 8.41 14.59 2.51
C GLU A 33 8.27 13.95 1.13
N LYS A 34 9.38 13.62 0.46
CA LYS A 34 9.37 12.93 -0.84
C LYS A 34 8.65 11.59 -0.78
N ILE A 35 8.92 10.77 0.23
CA ILE A 35 8.28 9.46 0.42
C ILE A 35 6.81 9.66 0.77
N LEU A 36 6.50 10.64 1.62
CA LEU A 36 5.14 10.96 2.00
C LEU A 36 4.29 11.38 0.80
N LYS A 37 4.82 12.27 -0.06
CA LYS A 37 4.14 12.72 -1.30
C LYS A 37 3.88 11.55 -2.25
N ARG A 38 4.89 10.70 -2.46
CA ARG A 38 4.75 9.48 -3.26
C ARG A 38 3.68 8.54 -2.71
N ASN A 39 3.70 8.25 -1.42
CA ASN A 39 2.76 7.34 -0.78
C ASN A 39 1.32 7.87 -0.80
N LYS A 40 1.13 9.18 -0.63
CA LYS A 40 -0.19 9.83 -0.75
C LYS A 40 -0.75 9.71 -2.16
N LEU A 41 0.08 10.00 -3.18
CA LEU A 41 -0.33 9.88 -4.59
C LEU A 41 -0.76 8.44 -4.91
N LEU A 42 0.06 7.45 -4.55
CA LEU A 42 -0.24 6.04 -4.80
C LEU A 42 -1.49 5.55 -4.07
N LEU A 43 -1.68 5.94 -2.80
CA LEU A 43 -2.89 5.55 -2.06
C LEU A 43 -4.16 6.17 -2.65
N ASN A 44 -4.09 7.44 -3.06
CA ASN A 44 -5.21 8.11 -3.70
C ASN A 44 -5.58 7.44 -5.04
N ALA A 45 -4.59 7.12 -5.87
CA ALA A 45 -4.81 6.40 -7.11
C ALA A 45 -5.49 5.04 -6.88
N ALA A 46 -5.06 4.29 -5.86
CA ALA A 46 -5.66 2.99 -5.53
C ALA A 46 -7.14 3.10 -5.12
N ARG A 47 -7.49 4.11 -4.33
CA ARG A 47 -8.87 4.41 -3.94
C ARG A 47 -9.73 4.88 -5.12
N GLN A 48 -9.12 5.53 -6.11
CA GLN A 48 -9.85 5.87 -7.33
C GLN A 48 -10.16 4.64 -8.18
N VAL A 49 -9.28 3.63 -8.17
CA VAL A 49 -9.56 2.34 -8.83
C VAL A 49 -10.75 1.62 -8.19
N GLU A 50 -10.87 1.66 -6.86
CA GLU A 50 -12.05 1.16 -6.13
C GLU A 50 -13.37 1.76 -6.65
N CYS A 51 -13.35 3.01 -7.10
CA CYS A 51 -14.49 3.71 -7.69
C CYS A 51 -14.56 3.63 -9.22
N LEU A 52 -13.64 2.91 -9.89
CA LEU A 52 -13.45 2.92 -11.35
C LEU A 52 -13.29 4.33 -11.95
N ASP A 53 -12.71 5.26 -11.19
CA ASP A 53 -12.59 6.70 -11.50
C ASP A 53 -11.14 7.20 -11.35
N CYS A 54 -10.15 6.41 -11.81
CA CYS A 54 -8.76 6.86 -11.75
C CYS A 54 -8.47 7.97 -12.76
N ASP A 55 -7.98 9.09 -12.22
CA ASP A 55 -7.52 10.21 -13.02
C ASP A 55 -6.14 9.87 -13.61
N GLU A 56 -6.14 9.38 -14.86
CA GLU A 56 -4.93 9.07 -15.60
C GLU A 56 -3.93 10.25 -15.63
N LYS A 57 -4.44 11.50 -15.63
CA LYS A 57 -3.58 12.70 -15.63
C LYS A 57 -2.81 12.83 -14.32
N CYS A 58 -3.40 12.43 -13.20
CA CYS A 58 -2.72 12.46 -11.90
C CYS A 58 -1.52 11.51 -11.88
N LEU A 59 -1.69 10.28 -12.38
CA LEU A 59 -0.62 9.30 -12.49
C LEU A 59 0.45 9.73 -13.51
N TYR A 60 0.02 10.22 -14.68
CA TYR A 60 0.92 10.76 -15.70
C TYR A 60 1.81 11.88 -15.14
N ASN A 61 1.19 12.89 -14.50
CA ASN A 61 1.92 13.98 -13.88
C ASN A 61 2.87 13.47 -12.79
N GLY A 62 2.44 12.49 -11.99
CA GLY A 62 3.27 11.84 -10.98
C GLY A 62 4.53 11.17 -11.56
N ILE A 63 4.44 10.59 -12.76
CA ILE A 63 5.58 10.00 -13.48
C ILE A 63 6.49 11.09 -14.04
N ILE A 64 5.93 12.10 -14.73
CA ILE A 64 6.69 13.23 -15.30
C ILE A 64 7.46 13.99 -14.22
N ASP A 65 6.82 14.25 -13.09
CA ASP A 65 7.42 14.92 -11.93
C ASP A 65 8.38 14.02 -11.13
N LYS A 66 8.59 12.76 -11.56
CA LYS A 66 9.45 11.76 -10.90
C LYS A 66 9.07 11.50 -9.44
N ILE A 67 7.78 11.65 -9.12
CA ILE A 67 7.20 11.33 -7.81
C ILE A 67 7.03 9.81 -7.68
N ILE A 68 6.56 9.18 -8.76
CA ILE A 68 6.43 7.73 -8.92
C ILE A 68 7.18 7.27 -10.18
N ILE A 69 7.38 5.96 -10.31
CA ILE A 69 7.88 5.32 -11.53
C ILE A 69 6.83 4.35 -12.07
N PHE A 70 6.93 3.92 -13.33
CA PHE A 70 6.01 2.92 -13.91
C PHE A 70 5.92 1.64 -13.09
N ASP A 71 7.05 1.15 -12.60
CA ASP A 71 7.07 -0.03 -11.74
C ASP A 71 6.34 0.19 -10.40
N ASP A 72 5.95 1.41 -10.01
CA ASP A 72 5.09 1.62 -8.85
C ASP A 72 3.61 1.29 -9.14
N ILE A 73 3.18 1.29 -10.40
CA ILE A 73 1.77 1.09 -10.79
C ILE A 73 1.51 -0.23 -11.52
N VAL A 74 2.53 -0.80 -12.18
CA VAL A 74 2.37 -2.08 -12.91
C VAL A 74 2.09 -3.22 -11.93
N VAL A 75 1.01 -3.97 -12.17
CA VAL A 75 0.68 -5.20 -11.45
C VAL A 75 0.73 -6.37 -12.42
N ASP A 76 1.47 -7.40 -12.05
CA ASP A 76 1.57 -8.65 -12.81
C ASP A 76 1.12 -9.84 -11.97
N ARG A 77 1.07 -11.01 -12.61
CA ARG A 77 0.67 -12.27 -11.97
C ARG A 77 1.54 -12.64 -10.78
N ASP A 78 2.84 -12.34 -10.81
CA ASP A 78 3.77 -12.72 -9.74
C ASP A 78 3.56 -11.86 -8.50
N ILE A 79 3.27 -10.56 -8.68
CA ILE A 79 2.85 -9.65 -7.63
C ILE A 79 1.54 -10.14 -7.01
N LEU A 80 0.53 -10.45 -7.82
CA LEU A 80 -0.76 -10.96 -7.33
C LEU A 80 -0.55 -12.27 -6.55
N LEU A 81 0.17 -13.24 -7.10
CA LEU A 81 0.44 -14.52 -6.45
C LEU A 81 1.18 -14.34 -5.11
N THR A 82 2.10 -13.39 -5.04
CA THR A 82 2.86 -13.07 -3.83
C THR A 82 1.94 -12.51 -2.74
N ILE A 83 1.07 -11.57 -3.09
CA ILE A 83 0.14 -10.94 -2.14
C ILE A 83 -0.91 -11.95 -1.69
N TYR A 84 -1.49 -12.73 -2.62
CA TYR A 84 -2.45 -13.79 -2.32
C TYR A 84 -1.89 -14.75 -1.27
N LYS A 85 -0.72 -15.36 -1.54
CA LYS A 85 -0.07 -16.29 -0.60
C LYS A 85 0.20 -15.67 0.76
N TYR A 86 0.53 -14.38 0.81
CA TYR A 86 0.80 -13.67 2.05
C TYR A 86 -0.46 -13.53 2.92
N ILE A 87 -1.59 -13.18 2.30
CA ILE A 87 -2.86 -12.97 3.00
C ILE A 87 -3.50 -14.30 3.36
N SER A 88 -3.52 -15.29 2.45
CA SER A 88 -4.13 -16.60 2.71
C SER A 88 -3.54 -17.29 3.95
N ARG A 89 -2.25 -17.05 4.26
CA ARG A 89 -1.58 -17.59 5.45
C ARG A 89 -2.03 -16.95 6.77
N LYS A 90 -2.67 -15.78 6.72
CA LYS A 90 -3.12 -15.04 7.90
C LYS A 90 -4.55 -15.36 8.31
N GLY A 91 -5.34 -15.97 7.41
CA GLY A 91 -6.78 -16.15 7.62
C GLY A 91 -7.52 -14.81 7.55
N THR A 92 -8.64 -14.70 8.27
CA THR A 92 -9.40 -13.43 8.34
C THR A 92 -8.60 -12.35 9.05
N ILE A 93 -8.44 -11.20 8.41
CA ILE A 93 -7.68 -10.06 8.96
C ILE A 93 -8.42 -8.75 8.72
N ILE A 94 -8.14 -7.76 9.57
CA ILE A 94 -8.60 -6.39 9.41
C ILE A 94 -7.36 -5.54 9.13
N ILE A 95 -7.39 -4.79 8.03
CA ILE A 95 -6.28 -3.95 7.55
C ILE A 95 -6.77 -2.50 7.51
N THR A 96 -6.15 -1.63 8.31
CA THR A 96 -6.35 -0.18 8.18
C THR A 96 -5.58 0.38 6.99
N ALA A 97 -5.84 1.64 6.62
CA ALA A 97 -5.03 2.33 5.62
C ALA A 97 -3.52 2.36 5.97
N ALA A 98 -3.17 2.42 7.27
CA ALA A 98 -1.78 2.37 7.72
C ALA A 98 -1.19 0.96 7.51
N ASP A 99 -1.97 -0.08 7.80
CA ASP A 99 -1.55 -1.47 7.66
C ASP A 99 -1.25 -1.85 6.20
N LEU A 100 -1.92 -1.23 5.22
CA LEU A 100 -1.58 -1.41 3.80
C LEU A 100 -0.10 -1.09 3.54
N PHE A 101 0.42 0.01 4.10
CA PHE A 101 1.83 0.39 3.96
C PHE A 101 2.76 -0.58 4.69
N ILE A 102 2.35 -1.04 5.88
CA ILE A 102 3.12 -1.99 6.69
C ILE A 102 3.25 -3.32 5.94
N HIS A 103 2.14 -3.89 5.49
CA HIS A 103 2.11 -5.17 4.79
C HIS A 103 2.84 -5.10 3.44
N ALA A 104 2.62 -4.04 2.67
CA ALA A 104 3.38 -3.83 1.43
C ALA A 104 4.89 -3.70 1.69
N GLY A 105 5.28 -2.98 2.73
CA GLY A 105 6.68 -2.83 3.14
C GLY A 105 7.32 -4.17 3.56
N VAL A 106 6.60 -4.98 4.33
CA VAL A 106 7.03 -6.34 4.72
C VAL A 106 7.23 -7.21 3.49
N LEU A 107 6.27 -7.21 2.56
CA LEU A 107 6.36 -7.97 1.31
C LEU A 107 7.56 -7.53 0.48
N LYS A 108 7.70 -6.22 0.25
CA LYS A 108 8.83 -5.65 -0.50
C LYS A 108 10.18 -6.03 0.09
N LYS A 109 10.33 -5.98 1.42
CA LYS A 109 11.56 -6.38 2.11
C LYS A 109 11.83 -7.89 1.98
N GLY A 110 10.79 -8.71 2.10
CA GLY A 110 10.90 -10.17 2.07
C GLY A 110 11.15 -10.77 0.69
N THR A 111 10.56 -10.19 -0.36
CA THR A 111 10.61 -10.76 -1.73
C THR A 111 11.52 -10.00 -2.68
N LYS A 112 11.93 -8.78 -2.32
CA LYS A 112 12.61 -7.82 -3.21
C LYS A 112 11.80 -7.38 -4.44
N ILE A 113 10.52 -7.77 -4.54
CA ILE A 113 9.58 -7.29 -5.55
C ILE A 113 9.09 -5.89 -5.13
N ASN A 114 8.90 -4.96 -6.07
CA ASN A 114 8.38 -3.64 -5.75
C ASN A 114 6.88 -3.68 -5.47
N ILE A 115 6.52 -4.12 -4.27
CA ILE A 115 5.16 -4.09 -3.73
C ILE A 115 5.03 -2.83 -2.87
N ASN A 116 4.02 -2.01 -3.18
CA ASN A 116 3.68 -0.81 -2.44
C ASN A 116 2.18 -0.86 -2.06
N ALA A 117 1.70 0.13 -1.30
CA ALA A 117 0.31 0.14 -0.83
C ALA A 117 -0.71 0.18 -1.98
N TYR A 118 -0.38 0.82 -3.11
CA TYR A 118 -1.22 0.82 -4.31
C TYR A 118 -1.42 -0.59 -4.85
N LYS A 119 -0.32 -1.29 -5.13
CA LYS A 119 -0.37 -2.67 -5.65
C LYS A 119 -1.02 -3.63 -4.68
N PHE A 120 -0.81 -3.41 -3.37
CA PHE A 120 -1.41 -4.23 -2.34
C PHE A 120 -2.93 -4.08 -2.30
N LEU A 121 -3.43 -2.84 -2.25
CA LEU A 121 -4.88 -2.58 -2.26
C LEU A 121 -5.51 -3.04 -3.58
N LEU A 122 -4.88 -2.74 -4.72
CA LEU A 122 -5.35 -3.17 -6.03
C LEU A 122 -5.47 -4.70 -6.12
N ALA A 123 -4.50 -5.44 -5.59
CA ALA A 123 -4.58 -6.89 -5.54
C ALA A 123 -5.76 -7.39 -4.69
N LEU A 124 -6.07 -6.73 -3.57
CA LEU A 124 -7.25 -7.07 -2.76
C LEU A 124 -8.53 -6.92 -3.56
N LEU A 125 -8.69 -5.81 -4.27
CA LEU A 125 -9.87 -5.54 -5.09
C LEU A 125 -10.02 -6.57 -6.22
N ILE A 126 -8.91 -6.93 -6.88
CA ILE A 126 -8.88 -7.99 -7.91
C ILE A 126 -9.27 -9.35 -7.30
N PHE A 127 -8.81 -9.66 -6.09
CA PHE A 127 -9.18 -10.92 -5.43
C PHE A 127 -10.65 -10.97 -5.03
N ASP A 128 -11.22 -9.83 -4.63
CA ASP A 128 -12.64 -9.70 -4.34
C ASP A 128 -13.49 -9.92 -5.60
N GLU A 129 -13.16 -9.22 -6.68
CA GLU A 129 -13.82 -9.34 -7.98
C GLU A 129 -13.78 -10.79 -8.51
N LEU A 130 -12.64 -11.46 -8.38
CA LEU A 130 -12.47 -12.85 -8.81
C LEU A 130 -13.04 -13.87 -7.81
N GLY A 131 -13.56 -13.45 -6.65
CA GLY A 131 -14.06 -14.36 -5.61
C GLY A 131 -12.96 -15.21 -4.95
N LEU A 132 -11.70 -14.77 -5.03
CA LEU A 132 -10.55 -15.41 -4.38
C LEU A 132 -10.44 -15.07 -2.90
N MET A 133 -11.02 -13.94 -2.47
CA MET A 133 -11.14 -13.45 -1.10
C MET A 133 -12.39 -12.57 -1.02
N GLU A 134 -12.95 -12.38 0.16
CA GLU A 134 -13.97 -11.36 0.39
C GLU A 134 -13.30 -10.13 1.02
N VAL A 135 -13.51 -8.95 0.44
CA VAL A 135 -12.96 -7.68 0.92
C VAL A 135 -14.08 -6.69 1.22
N VAL A 136 -14.27 -6.38 2.51
CA VAL A 136 -15.32 -5.46 2.97
C VAL A 136 -14.69 -4.23 3.59
N LEU A 137 -14.97 -3.04 3.03
CA LEU A 137 -14.63 -1.76 3.63
C LEU A 137 -15.65 -1.38 4.71
N ASP A 138 -15.18 -1.17 5.94
CA ASP A 138 -16.02 -0.74 7.06
C ASP A 138 -16.19 0.79 7.14
N ASP A 139 -17.10 1.23 8.02
CA ASP A 139 -17.42 2.64 8.28
C ASP A 139 -16.25 3.45 8.86
N LYS A 140 -15.21 2.77 9.34
CA LYS A 140 -13.98 3.36 9.89
C LYS A 140 -12.87 3.43 8.84
N GLY A 141 -13.11 2.97 7.62
CA GLY A 141 -12.14 2.95 6.53
C GLY A 141 -11.11 1.83 6.65
N SER A 142 -11.45 0.73 7.33
CA SER A 142 -10.64 -0.49 7.42
C SER A 142 -11.20 -1.58 6.50
N TYR A 143 -10.31 -2.36 5.90
CA TYR A 143 -10.66 -3.48 5.04
C TYR A 143 -10.66 -4.77 5.85
N LYS A 144 -11.81 -5.41 5.98
CA LYS A 144 -11.91 -6.79 6.47
C LYS A 144 -11.70 -7.73 5.28
N ILE A 145 -10.69 -8.59 5.38
CA ILE A 145 -10.36 -9.56 4.35
C ILE A 145 -10.61 -10.96 4.90
N SER A 146 -11.46 -11.73 4.23
CA SER A 146 -11.79 -13.10 4.63
C SER A 146 -11.43 -14.08 3.51
N PRO A 147 -10.86 -15.25 3.82
CA PRO A 147 -10.71 -16.31 2.84
C PRO A 147 -12.10 -16.82 2.39
N PRO A 148 -12.23 -17.30 1.14
CA PRO A 148 -13.50 -17.81 0.64
C PRO A 148 -13.82 -19.15 1.32
N ALA A 149 -15.11 -19.47 1.42
CA ALA A 149 -15.56 -20.75 1.97
C ALA A 149 -15.08 -21.95 1.10
N GLU A 150 -15.06 -21.76 -0.22
CA GLU A 150 -14.53 -22.71 -1.19
C GLU A 150 -13.65 -21.96 -2.20
N VAL A 151 -12.45 -22.49 -2.50
CA VAL A 151 -11.57 -21.89 -3.50
C VAL A 151 -11.85 -22.52 -4.85
N LEU A 152 -12.52 -21.77 -5.73
CA LEU A 152 -12.68 -22.15 -7.14
C LEU A 152 -11.46 -21.71 -7.94
N LYS A 153 -11.16 -22.43 -9.02
CA LYS A 153 -10.13 -22.03 -9.97
C LYS A 153 -10.69 -20.89 -10.83
N VAL A 154 -9.99 -19.76 -10.83
CA VAL A 154 -10.37 -18.54 -11.58
C VAL A 154 -9.36 -18.24 -12.69
N ASN A 155 -9.80 -17.55 -13.74
CA ASN A 155 -8.90 -16.94 -14.71
C ASN A 155 -8.64 -15.47 -14.33
N LEU A 156 -7.39 -15.01 -14.45
CA LEU A 156 -7.06 -13.60 -14.16
C LEU A 156 -7.63 -12.66 -15.22
N GLU A 157 -7.83 -13.16 -16.44
CA GLU A 157 -8.44 -12.42 -17.54
C GLU A 157 -9.94 -12.13 -17.31
N ASP A 158 -10.54 -12.72 -16.28
CA ASP A 158 -11.93 -12.44 -15.89
C ASP A 158 -12.04 -11.18 -15.01
N SER A 159 -10.92 -10.52 -14.67
CA SER A 159 -10.88 -9.33 -13.81
C SER A 159 -10.96 -8.05 -14.65
N GLU A 160 -12.11 -7.35 -14.59
CA GLU A 160 -12.30 -6.06 -15.25
C GLU A 160 -11.40 -5.00 -14.63
N ILE A 161 -11.14 -5.07 -13.32
CA ILE A 161 -10.22 -4.17 -12.62
C ILE A 161 -8.79 -4.32 -13.17
N LEU A 162 -8.32 -5.56 -13.33
CA LEU A 162 -6.98 -5.82 -13.85
C LEU A 162 -6.86 -5.36 -15.30
N ASP A 163 -7.85 -5.64 -16.13
CA ASP A 163 -7.89 -5.20 -17.53
C ASP A 163 -7.90 -3.68 -17.64
N TRP A 164 -8.73 -3.01 -16.83
CA TRP A 164 -8.80 -1.55 -16.80
C TRP A 164 -7.46 -0.92 -16.37
N VAL A 165 -6.82 -1.43 -15.32
CA VAL A 165 -5.49 -0.95 -14.91
C VAL A 165 -4.44 -1.23 -15.97
N ASN A 166 -4.47 -2.38 -16.64
CA ASN A 166 -3.53 -2.70 -17.71
C ASN A 166 -3.68 -1.75 -18.90
N ASN A 167 -4.91 -1.42 -19.28
CA ASN A 167 -5.20 -0.44 -20.33
C ASN A 167 -4.72 0.96 -19.94
N MET A 168 -5.01 1.39 -18.71
CA MET A 168 -4.52 2.66 -18.16
C MET A 168 -2.99 2.73 -18.18
N VAL A 169 -2.31 1.68 -17.72
CA VAL A 169 -0.84 1.59 -17.72
C VAL A 169 -0.29 1.61 -19.15
N HIS A 170 -0.98 0.99 -20.10
CA HIS A 170 -0.61 1.06 -21.52
C HIS A 170 -0.70 2.50 -22.05
N ASN A 171 -1.72 3.26 -21.68
CA ASN A 171 -1.87 4.66 -22.11
C ASN A 171 -0.80 5.58 -21.51
N LEU A 172 -0.25 5.20 -20.35
CA LEU A 172 0.79 5.98 -19.69
C LEU A 172 2.18 5.81 -20.31
N LYS A 173 2.45 4.67 -21.00
CA LYS A 173 3.75 4.35 -21.63
C LYS A 173 4.03 5.18 -22.87
#